data_AF-A0A7S3UMH2-F1
#
_entry.id   AF-A0A7S3UMH2-F1
#
_cell.length_a   1.000
_cell.length_b   1.000
_cell.length_c   1.000
_cell.angle_alpha   90.00
_cell.angle_beta   90.00
_cell.angle_gamma   90.00
#
_symmetry.space_group_name_H-M   'P 1'
#
loop_
_entity.id
_entity.type
_entity.pdbx_description
1 polymer ?
#
loop_
_entity_poly.entity_id
_entity_poly.type
_entity_poly.pdbx_seq_one_letter_code
_entity_poly.pdbx_strand_id
1 'polypeptide(L)'
;TLQTRVRAILVLQHLIGYAQTNIIGELPAVMSVLKSACSDSQPEIIDSLKLCARQLGTVLPDPDPVLDILLPILRGEVSGQTGPTHLTSTLIILTAFIEGVMVAGNQEKVPLCAVGRALTAAPVLEAQDAGTADAAAECVLAAAREGD
;
A
#
# COMPACT_ATOMS: atom_id res chain seq x y z
N THR A 1 -11.56 -13.32 17.46
CA THR A 1 -11.74 -14.38 16.46
C THR A 1 -11.55 -13.80 15.06
N LEU A 2 -11.33 -14.63 14.02
CA LEU A 2 -11.20 -14.16 12.62
C LEU A 2 -12.40 -13.30 12.20
N GLN A 3 -13.62 -13.78 12.46
CA GLN A 3 -14.87 -13.09 12.14
C GLN A 3 -14.96 -11.68 12.74
N THR A 4 -14.52 -11.49 13.99
CA THR A 4 -14.51 -10.17 14.63
C THR A 4 -13.52 -9.22 13.94
N ARG A 5 -12.34 -9.71 13.54
CA ARG A 5 -11.33 -8.89 12.84
C ARG A 5 -11.81 -8.44 11.46
N VAL A 6 -12.37 -9.36 10.67
CA VAL A 6 -12.97 -9.03 9.37
C VAL A 6 -14.09 -8.00 9.52
N ARG A 7 -14.99 -8.18 10.50
CA ARG A 7 -16.04 -7.19 10.77
C ARG A 7 -15.49 -5.82 11.17
N ALA A 8 -14.45 -5.77 12.01
CA ALA A 8 -13.81 -4.51 12.40
C ALA A 8 -13.22 -3.77 11.19
N ILE A 9 -12.56 -4.48 10.28
CA ILE A 9 -12.01 -3.90 9.04
C ILE A 9 -13.13 -3.40 8.12
N LEU A 10 -14.22 -4.15 7.98
CA LEU A 10 -15.38 -3.69 7.20
C LEU A 10 -16.01 -2.43 7.79
N VAL A 11 -16.13 -2.33 9.13
CA VAL A 11 -16.60 -1.10 9.79
C VAL A 11 -15.65 0.06 9.49
N LEU A 12 -14.33 -0.17 9.58
CA LEU A 12 -13.32 0.83 9.23
C LEU A 12 -13.47 1.31 7.78
N GLN A 13 -13.70 0.40 6.83
CA GLN A 13 -13.95 0.73 5.43
C GLN A 13 -15.15 1.67 5.25
N HIS A 14 -16.26 1.39 5.94
CA HIS A 14 -17.46 2.23 5.89
C HIS A 14 -17.19 3.62 6.50
N LEU A 15 -16.45 3.66 7.61
CA LEU A 15 -16.04 4.92 8.24
C LEU A 15 -15.15 5.75 7.31
N ILE A 16 -14.21 5.12 6.62
CA ILE A 16 -13.36 5.80 5.62
C ILE A 16 -14.23 6.44 4.52
N GLY A 17 -15.19 5.67 3.99
CA GLY A 17 -16.10 6.16 2.95
C GLY A 17 -17.02 7.30 3.42
N TYR A 18 -17.44 7.28 4.68
CA TYR A 18 -18.29 8.33 5.27
C TYR A 18 -17.50 9.58 5.64
N ALA A 19 -16.27 9.42 6.13
CA ALA A 19 -15.47 10.52 6.63
C ALA A 19 -15.00 11.47 5.52
N GLN A 20 -14.84 10.99 4.27
CA GLN A 20 -14.41 11.75 3.08
C GLN A 20 -13.27 12.73 3.36
N THR A 21 -13.58 13.97 3.76
CA THR A 21 -12.62 15.04 4.06
C THR A 21 -12.10 15.06 5.50
N ASN A 22 -12.82 14.45 6.44
CA ASN A 22 -12.51 14.48 7.87
C ASN A 22 -11.60 13.33 8.31
N ILE A 23 -11.16 12.48 7.38
CA ILE A 23 -10.35 11.31 7.71
C ILE A 23 -8.91 11.63 8.06
N ILE A 24 -8.43 12.84 7.72
CA ILE A 24 -7.04 13.25 7.98
C ILE A 24 -6.70 13.15 9.47
N GLY A 25 -7.63 13.55 10.37
CA GLY A 25 -7.44 13.45 11.81
C GLY A 25 -7.37 12.00 12.33
N GLU A 26 -8.01 11.07 11.63
CA GLU A 26 -8.09 9.65 12.00
C GLU A 26 -7.07 8.78 11.26
N LEU A 27 -6.33 9.35 10.31
CA LEU A 27 -5.37 8.64 9.48
C LEU A 27 -4.33 7.87 10.29
N PRO A 28 -3.77 8.39 11.41
CA PRO A 28 -2.85 7.62 12.24
C PRO A 28 -3.47 6.32 12.77
N ALA A 29 -4.75 6.35 13.19
CA ALA A 29 -5.45 5.19 13.71
C ALA A 29 -5.76 4.18 12.59
N VAL A 30 -6.24 4.66 11.44
CA VAL A 30 -6.49 3.85 10.25
C VAL A 30 -5.22 3.14 9.80
N MET A 31 -4.11 3.88 9.71
CA MET A 31 -2.82 3.34 9.29
C MET A 31 -2.22 2.39 10.32
N SER A 32 -2.46 2.60 11.62
CA SER A 32 -2.07 1.63 12.65
C SER A 32 -2.79 0.29 12.45
N VAL A 33 -4.09 0.31 12.12
CA VAL A 33 -4.84 -0.92 11.81
C VAL A 33 -4.28 -1.60 10.58
N LEU A 34 -4.07 -0.85 9.48
CA LEU A 34 -3.50 -1.40 8.24
C LEU A 34 -2.13 -2.04 8.48
N LYS A 35 -1.22 -1.34 9.17
CA LYS A 35 0.12 -1.86 9.54
C LYS A 35 0.03 -3.15 10.34
N SER A 36 -0.80 -3.18 11.39
CA SER A 36 -0.92 -4.36 12.25
C SER A 36 -1.39 -5.59 11.47
N ALA A 37 -2.23 -5.36 10.46
CA ALA A 37 -2.82 -6.41 9.67
C ALA A 37 -1.95 -6.84 8.48
N CYS A 38 -0.90 -6.07 8.11
CA CYS A 38 0.14 -6.52 7.17
C CYS A 38 0.86 -7.80 7.63
N SER A 39 0.92 -8.04 8.95
CA SER A 39 1.51 -9.24 9.53
C SER A 39 0.54 -10.42 9.60
N ASP A 40 -0.73 -10.24 9.21
CA ASP A 40 -1.72 -11.31 9.22
C ASP A 40 -1.55 -12.22 8.00
N SER A 41 -1.71 -13.53 8.20
CA SER A 41 -1.59 -14.55 7.16
C SER A 41 -2.94 -14.99 6.60
N GLN A 42 -4.05 -14.49 7.16
CA GLN A 42 -5.40 -14.88 6.76
C GLN A 42 -5.84 -14.10 5.50
N PRO A 43 -6.14 -14.78 4.38
CA PRO A 43 -6.52 -14.13 3.13
C PRO A 43 -7.71 -13.18 3.26
N GLU A 44 -8.69 -13.52 4.10
CA GLU A 44 -9.90 -12.72 4.31
C GLU A 44 -9.60 -11.36 4.96
N ILE A 45 -8.58 -11.32 5.82
CA ILE A 45 -8.10 -10.08 6.41
C ILE A 45 -7.40 -9.26 5.34
N ILE A 46 -6.49 -9.87 4.57
CA ILE A 46 -5.76 -9.19 3.48
C ILE A 46 -6.72 -8.59 2.45
N ASP A 47 -7.75 -9.33 2.03
CA ASP A 47 -8.74 -8.82 1.07
C ASP A 47 -9.56 -7.65 1.64
N SER A 48 -9.91 -7.72 2.92
CA SER A 48 -10.58 -6.61 3.62
C SER A 48 -9.68 -5.37 3.71
N LEU A 49 -8.36 -5.56 3.90
CA LEU A 49 -7.38 -4.47 3.91
C LEU A 49 -7.21 -3.83 2.53
N LYS A 50 -7.18 -4.63 1.45
CA LYS A 50 -7.15 -4.12 0.06
C LYS A 50 -8.30 -3.16 -0.18
N LEU A 51 -9.51 -3.54 0.23
CA LEU A 51 -10.70 -2.70 0.10
C LEU A 51 -10.58 -1.40 0.89
N CYS A 52 -10.06 -1.46 2.12
CA CYS A 52 -9.79 -0.26 2.92
C CYS A 52 -8.75 0.64 2.27
N ALA A 53 -7.61 0.09 1.84
CA ALA A 53 -6.52 0.83 1.21
C ALA A 53 -6.98 1.51 -0.07
N ARG A 54 -7.75 0.81 -0.91
CA ARG A 54 -8.36 1.40 -2.11
C ARG A 54 -9.32 2.53 -1.76
N GLN A 55 -10.17 2.33 -0.75
CA GLN A 55 -11.08 3.39 -0.29
C GLN A 55 -10.32 4.60 0.26
N LEU A 56 -9.20 4.41 0.96
CA LEU A 56 -8.32 5.52 1.39
C LEU A 56 -7.79 6.30 0.20
N GLY A 57 -7.32 5.62 -0.85
CA GLY A 57 -6.84 6.25 -2.06
C GLY A 57 -7.92 7.06 -2.79
N THR A 58 -9.19 6.64 -2.71
CA THR A 58 -10.28 7.39 -3.36
C THR A 58 -10.71 8.64 -2.58
N VAL A 59 -10.59 8.64 -1.26
CA VAL A 59 -11.09 9.74 -0.41
C VAL A 59 -10.03 10.77 -0.04
N LEU A 60 -8.75 10.37 0.00
CA LEU A 60 -7.68 11.28 0.40
C LEU A 60 -7.33 12.26 -0.73
N PRO A 61 -7.29 13.58 -0.45
CA PRO A 61 -6.91 14.58 -1.44
C PRO A 61 -5.41 14.58 -1.75
N ASP A 62 -4.61 14.05 -0.83
CA ASP A 62 -3.15 13.97 -0.88
C ASP A 62 -2.70 12.55 -0.47
N PRO A 63 -1.96 11.83 -1.33
CA PRO A 63 -1.50 10.49 -1.02
C PRO A 63 -0.27 10.43 -0.11
N ASP A 64 0.49 11.53 0.04
CA ASP A 64 1.77 11.55 0.75
C ASP A 64 1.69 10.97 2.17
N PRO A 65 0.68 11.30 3.01
CA PRO A 65 0.60 10.76 4.36
C PRO A 65 0.52 9.22 4.45
N VAL A 66 -0.09 8.58 3.45
CA VAL A 66 -0.15 7.11 3.38
C VAL A 66 1.16 6.55 2.84
N LEU A 67 1.76 7.22 1.87
CA LEU A 67 3.02 6.79 1.26
C LEU A 67 4.21 6.93 2.21
N ASP A 68 4.28 8.00 3.00
CA ASP A 68 5.27 8.20 4.06
C ASP A 68 5.26 7.07 5.09
N ILE A 69 4.14 6.35 5.17
CA ILE A 69 3.98 5.18 6.03
C ILE A 69 4.39 3.89 5.32
N LEU A 70 3.94 3.68 4.08
CA LEU A 70 4.13 2.41 3.36
C LEU A 70 5.55 2.28 2.79
N LEU A 71 6.14 3.37 2.30
CA LEU A 71 7.44 3.33 1.61
C LEU A 71 8.60 2.93 2.53
N PRO A 72 8.72 3.42 3.79
CA PRO A 72 9.77 2.97 4.70
C PRO A 72 9.68 1.48 5.04
N ILE A 73 8.46 0.93 5.14
CA ILE A 73 8.24 -0.50 5.37
C ILE A 73 8.77 -1.30 4.17
N LEU A 74 8.45 -0.86 2.95
CA LEU A 74 8.94 -1.51 1.74
C LEU A 74 10.46 -1.47 1.64
N ARG A 75 11.10 -0.35 1.99
CA ARG A 75 12.57 -0.21 2.04
C ARG A 75 13.24 -1.01 3.15
N GLY A 76 12.47 -1.66 4.02
CA GLY A 76 12.99 -2.38 5.18
C GLY A 76 13.59 -1.47 6.26
N GLU A 77 13.25 -0.17 6.27
CA GLU A 77 13.73 0.81 7.23
C GLU A 77 13.02 0.68 8.60
N VAL A 78 11.97 -0.14 8.69
CA VAL A 78 11.18 -0.35 9.90
C VAL A 78 11.52 -1.67 10.56
N SER A 79 12.21 -1.61 11.70
CA SER A 79 12.61 -2.79 12.48
C SER A 79 11.41 -3.67 12.84
N GLY A 80 11.50 -4.97 12.58
CA GLY A 80 10.45 -5.94 12.91
C GLY A 80 9.28 -6.02 11.90
N GLN A 81 9.34 -5.26 10.80
CA GLN A 81 8.30 -5.23 9.75
C GLN A 81 8.85 -5.63 8.35
N THR A 82 9.93 -6.42 8.33
CA THR A 82 10.68 -6.77 7.11
C THR A 82 10.53 -8.24 6.69
N GLY A 83 9.65 -9.00 7.35
CA GLY A 83 9.37 -10.38 6.96
C GLY A 83 8.73 -10.48 5.56
N PRO A 84 8.95 -11.56 4.79
CA PRO A 84 8.40 -11.71 3.44
C PRO A 84 6.87 -11.55 3.35
N THR A 85 6.15 -12.06 4.36
CA THR A 85 4.70 -11.90 4.47
C THR A 85 4.31 -10.44 4.67
N HIS A 86 5.02 -9.72 5.54
CA HIS A 86 4.76 -8.32 5.81
C HIS A 86 5.00 -7.45 4.57
N LEU A 87 6.09 -7.70 3.83
CA LEU A 87 6.42 -6.98 2.61
C LEU A 87 5.39 -7.26 1.50
N THR A 88 5.01 -8.52 1.31
CA THR A 88 3.95 -8.90 0.35
C THR A 88 2.63 -8.20 0.67
N SER A 89 2.19 -8.21 1.93
CA SER A 89 0.97 -7.51 2.35
C SER A 89 1.07 -6.00 2.17
N THR A 90 2.26 -5.42 2.42
CA THR A 90 2.50 -3.99 2.24
C THR A 90 2.44 -3.60 0.76
N LEU A 91 3.00 -4.42 -0.14
CA LEU A 91 2.88 -4.23 -1.60
C LEU A 91 1.43 -4.32 -2.04
N ILE A 92 0.69 -5.32 -1.56
CA ILE A 92 -0.74 -5.48 -1.83
C ILE A 92 -1.53 -4.22 -1.44
N ILE A 93 -1.28 -3.69 -0.24
CA ILE A 93 -1.92 -2.47 0.26
C ILE A 93 -1.52 -1.26 -0.57
N LEU A 94 -0.24 -1.12 -0.93
CA LEU A 94 0.26 -0.03 -1.77
C LEU A 94 -0.41 -0.06 -3.14
N THR A 95 -0.50 -1.22 -3.80
CA THR A 95 -1.17 -1.37 -5.09
C THR A 95 -2.63 -0.95 -5.01
N ALA A 96 -3.37 -1.48 -4.03
CA ALA A 96 -4.78 -1.14 -3.84
C ALA A 96 -4.99 0.36 -3.55
N PHE A 97 -4.10 0.97 -2.76
CA PHE A 97 -4.11 2.41 -2.50
C PHE A 97 -3.91 3.24 -3.77
N ILE A 98 -2.89 2.91 -4.58
CA ILE A 98 -2.62 3.58 -5.85
C ILE A 98 -3.80 3.43 -6.81
N GLU A 99 -4.41 2.24 -6.91
CA GLU A 99 -5.64 2.04 -7.68
C GLU A 99 -6.76 3.00 -7.22
N GLY A 100 -6.90 3.21 -5.91
CA GLY A 100 -7.83 4.18 -5.35
C GLY A 100 -7.54 5.62 -5.80
N VAL A 101 -6.27 6.03 -5.74
CA VAL A 101 -5.83 7.38 -6.17
C VAL A 101 -6.11 7.61 -7.66
N MET A 102 -5.87 6.59 -8.50
CA MET A 102 -6.17 6.63 -9.93
C MET A 102 -7.69 6.75 -10.18
N VAL A 103 -8.51 6.01 -9.44
CA VAL A 103 -9.98 6.10 -9.55
C VAL A 103 -10.49 7.50 -9.17
N ALA A 104 -9.86 8.16 -8.21
CA ALA A 104 -10.18 9.54 -7.84
C ALA A 104 -9.69 10.59 -8.86
N GLY A 105 -8.94 10.18 -9.90
CA GLY A 105 -8.39 11.09 -10.90
C GLY A 105 -7.24 11.96 -10.40
N ASN A 106 -6.55 11.54 -9.33
CA ASN A 106 -5.43 12.26 -8.70
C ASN A 106 -4.07 11.63 -9.08
N GLN A 107 -3.94 11.00 -10.26
CA GLN A 107 -2.74 10.25 -10.63
C GLN A 107 -1.45 11.10 -10.63
N GLU A 108 -1.56 12.40 -10.89
CA GLU A 108 -0.44 13.35 -10.87
C GLU A 108 0.16 13.54 -9.47
N LYS A 109 -0.58 13.15 -8.42
CA LYS A 109 -0.12 13.24 -7.03
C LYS A 109 0.62 12.00 -6.57
N VAL A 110 0.69 10.94 -7.38
CA VAL A 110 1.47 9.75 -7.03
C VAL A 110 2.95 10.03 -7.27
N PRO A 111 3.82 10.03 -6.22
CA PRO A 111 5.24 10.29 -6.38
C PRO A 111 5.95 9.05 -6.96
N LEU A 112 5.83 8.84 -8.27
CA LEU A 112 6.34 7.66 -8.99
C LEU A 112 7.83 7.38 -8.69
N CYS A 113 8.66 8.42 -8.61
CA CYS A 113 10.08 8.25 -8.27
C CYS A 113 10.29 7.71 -6.85
N ALA A 114 9.49 8.14 -5.87
CA ALA A 114 9.59 7.67 -4.49
C ALA A 114 9.11 6.23 -4.34
N VAL A 115 8.03 5.88 -5.05
CA VAL A 115 7.49 4.52 -5.17
C VAL A 115 8.53 3.61 -5.83
N GLY A 116 9.05 3.99 -7.00
CA GLY A 116 10.07 3.22 -7.73
C GLY A 116 11.31 2.95 -6.89
N ARG A 117 11.86 3.98 -6.21
CA ARG A 117 13.01 3.80 -5.30
C ARG A 117 12.72 2.84 -4.15
N ALA A 118 11.51 2.89 -3.58
CA ALA A 118 11.14 1.97 -2.51
C ALA A 118 11.02 0.53 -3.01
N LEU A 119 10.51 0.32 -4.22
CA LEU A 119 10.43 -1.00 -4.85
C LEU A 119 11.82 -1.57 -5.13
N THR A 120 12.75 -0.78 -5.66
CA THR A 120 14.13 -1.23 -5.93
C THR A 120 14.93 -1.54 -4.66
N ALA A 121 14.61 -0.84 -3.56
CA ALA A 121 15.24 -1.06 -2.26
C ALA A 121 14.54 -2.15 -1.44
N ALA A 122 13.45 -2.73 -1.95
CA ALA A 122 12.70 -3.71 -1.20
C ALA A 122 13.52 -5.00 -1.03
N PRO A 123 13.73 -5.49 0.21
CA PRO A 123 14.60 -6.63 0.46
C PRO A 123 14.06 -7.96 -0.11
N VAL A 124 12.84 -7.96 -0.68
CA VAL A 124 12.28 -9.10 -1.45
C VAL A 124 13.10 -9.37 -2.72
N LEU A 125 13.68 -8.34 -3.35
CA LEU A 125 14.51 -8.49 -4.55
C LEU A 125 15.85 -9.18 -4.27
N GLU A 126 16.33 -9.16 -3.02
CA GLU A 126 17.58 -9.84 -2.66
C GLU A 126 17.40 -11.35 -2.42
N ALA A 127 16.16 -11.84 -2.27
CA ALA A 127 15.86 -13.24 -1.93
C ALA A 127 15.32 -14.10 -3.09
N GLN A 128 14.93 -13.49 -4.23
CA GLN A 128 14.51 -14.22 -5.43
C GLN A 128 15.35 -13.76 -6.62
N ASP A 129 16.34 -14.57 -6.96
CA ASP A 129 17.13 -14.61 -8.20
C ASP A 129 17.34 -13.30 -8.97
N ALA A 130 18.62 -12.96 -9.18
CA ALA A 130 19.13 -11.91 -10.05
C ALA A 130 18.59 -11.87 -11.50
N GLY A 131 17.67 -12.77 -11.89
CA GLY A 131 17.00 -12.82 -13.19
C GLY A 131 15.60 -12.18 -13.25
N THR A 132 14.88 -11.97 -12.14
CA THR A 132 13.51 -11.39 -12.16
C THR A 132 13.49 -9.89 -11.88
N ALA A 133 14.48 -9.38 -11.14
CA ALA A 133 14.70 -7.95 -10.93
C ALA A 133 14.94 -7.18 -12.25
N ASP A 134 15.63 -7.82 -13.20
CA ASP A 134 15.96 -7.25 -14.51
C ASP A 134 14.71 -7.07 -15.39
N ALA A 135 13.78 -8.04 -15.35
CA ALA A 135 12.51 -7.96 -16.07
C ALA A 135 11.57 -6.89 -15.53
N ALA A 136 11.55 -6.66 -14.21
CA ALA A 136 10.76 -5.60 -13.59
C ALA A 136 11.33 -4.20 -13.91
N ALA A 137 12.66 -4.06 -13.92
CA ALA A 137 13.34 -2.83 -14.29
C ALA A 137 13.14 -2.48 -15.79
N GLU A 138 13.21 -3.47 -16.68
CA GLU A 138 12.92 -3.27 -18.10
C GLU A 138 11.46 -2.86 -18.37
N CYS A 139 10.51 -3.40 -17.62
CA CYS A 139 9.08 -3.06 -17.78
C CYS A 139 8.79 -1.61 -17.36
N VAL A 140 9.42 -1.13 -16.29
CA VAL A 140 9.33 0.29 -15.85
C VAL A 140 10.01 1.23 -16.84
N LEU A 141 11.16 0.83 -17.41
CA LEU A 141 11.86 1.63 -18.42
C LEU A 141 11.14 1.64 -19.78
N ALA A 142 10.43 0.57 -20.14
CA ALA A 142 9.60 0.51 -21.34
C ALA A 142 8.38 1.44 -21.21
N ALA A 143 7.69 1.42 -20.08
CA ALA A 143 6.55 2.30 -19.81
C ALA A 143 6.95 3.80 -19.80
N ALA A 144 8.19 4.12 -19.39
CA ALA A 144 8.70 5.48 -19.43
C ALA A 144 9.06 5.97 -20.83
N ARG A 145 9.21 5.07 -21.82
CA ARG A 145 9.53 5.41 -23.22
C ARG A 145 8.30 5.55 -24.12
N GLU A 146 7.15 5.04 -23.70
CA GLU A 146 5.88 5.12 -24.45
C GLU A 146 5.07 6.39 -24.11
N GLY A 147 5.57 7.25 -23.23
CA GLY A 147 4.94 8.49 -22.78
C GLY A 147 5.54 9.79 -23.35
N ASP A 148 6.41 9.70 -24.36
CA ASP A 148 7.00 10.81 -25.13
C ASP A 148 6.36 10.88 -26.54
#